data_AF-A0A8K0KCB2-F1
#
_entry.id   AF-A0A8K0KCB2-F1
#
_cell.length_a   1.000
_cell.length_b   1.000
_cell.length_c   1.000
_cell.angle_alpha   90.00
_cell.angle_beta   90.00
_cell.angle_gamma   90.00
#
_symmetry.space_group_name_H-M   'P 1'
#
loop_
_entity.id
_entity.type
_entity.pdbx_description
1 polymer ?
#
loop_
_entity_poly.entity_id
_entity_poly.type
_entity_poly.pdbx_seq_one_letter_code
_entity_poly.pdbx_strand_id
1 'polypeptide(L)'
;MESRRVTRLDLHDKIMEKKDESVEFRKRHILEYLIAKFNLNEDEAAKNILKKNFFHRHLLKWNQSFRRDNIFRKKYEKWLKSDILLPSTVYKNLPSTSNIGSPEEFPRGRPSKHFEGSSQRSKRRKTEELRATTSAAELSFAASMKHRDIGDEDVAKLIKEVTTTTPTRAKRVLSKWRKWDKEQSEMSPEDNFICNFY
;
A
#
# COMPACT_ATOMS: atom_id res chain seq x y z
N MET A 1 14.24 35.42 -15.53
CA MET A 1 13.44 34.59 -14.59
C MET A 1 14.09 33.22 -14.53
N GLU A 2 15.07 33.03 -13.65
CA GLU A 2 15.80 31.75 -13.52
C GLU A 2 14.83 30.60 -13.21
N SER A 3 14.90 29.56 -14.05
CA SER A 3 14.18 28.30 -13.87
C SER A 3 14.55 27.70 -12.51
N ARG A 4 13.58 27.59 -11.60
CA ARG A 4 13.73 27.04 -10.23
C ARG A 4 13.94 25.53 -10.24
N ARG A 5 14.96 25.06 -10.97
CA ARG A 5 15.31 23.65 -11.13
C ARG A 5 16.68 23.42 -10.54
N VAL A 6 16.78 22.46 -9.64
CA VAL A 6 18.06 21.97 -9.13
C VAL A 6 18.28 20.60 -9.74
N THR A 7 19.35 20.50 -10.52
CA THR A 7 19.79 19.22 -11.09
C THR A 7 20.57 18.44 -10.03
N ARG A 8 20.66 17.13 -10.22
CA ARG A 8 21.49 16.28 -9.35
C ARG A 8 22.98 16.60 -9.48
N LEU A 9 23.38 17.18 -10.62
CA LEU A 9 24.73 17.67 -10.85
C LEU A 9 25.05 18.85 -9.91
N ASP A 10 24.15 19.83 -9.81
CA ASP A 10 24.32 21.01 -8.94
C ASP A 10 24.56 20.59 -7.47
N LEU A 11 23.79 19.60 -6.98
CA LEU A 11 24.02 19.05 -5.64
C LEU A 11 25.30 18.23 -5.51
N HIS A 12 25.72 17.55 -6.58
CA HIS A 12 26.96 16.78 -6.58
C HIS A 12 28.18 17.70 -6.53
N ASP A 13 28.15 18.82 -7.27
CA ASP A 13 29.21 19.82 -7.25
C ASP A 13 29.32 20.44 -5.84
N LYS A 14 28.18 20.73 -5.20
CA LYS A 14 28.13 21.17 -3.80
C LYS A 14 28.69 20.14 -2.79
N ILE A 15 28.52 18.85 -3.05
CA ILE A 15 29.18 17.80 -2.25
C ILE A 15 30.70 17.84 -2.42
N MET A 16 31.17 18.14 -3.63
CA MET A 16 32.59 18.15 -3.97
C MET A 16 33.32 19.38 -3.45
N GLU A 17 32.64 20.53 -3.34
CA GLU A 17 33.18 21.73 -2.67
C GLU A 17 33.63 21.44 -1.23
N LYS A 18 32.97 20.48 -0.56
CA LYS A 18 33.22 20.08 0.83
C LYS A 18 33.67 18.63 0.97
N LYS A 19 34.41 18.10 -0.02
CA LYS A 19 34.75 16.67 -0.10
C LYS A 19 35.50 16.11 1.11
N ASP A 20 36.30 16.95 1.78
CA ASP A 20 37.18 16.57 2.89
C ASP A 20 36.45 16.58 4.24
N GLU A 21 35.23 17.10 4.28
CA GLU A 21 34.40 17.17 5.48
C GLU A 21 33.55 15.90 5.66
N SER A 22 33.09 15.69 6.90
CA SER A 22 32.26 14.55 7.26
C SER A 22 31.01 14.42 6.37
N VAL A 23 30.55 13.18 6.17
CA VAL A 23 29.32 12.89 5.42
C VAL A 23 28.12 13.64 6.02
N GLU A 24 28.05 13.72 7.34
CA GLU A 24 27.00 14.42 8.09
C GLU A 24 27.04 15.93 7.83
N PHE A 25 28.25 16.50 7.73
CA PHE A 25 28.42 17.92 7.41
C PHE A 25 27.97 18.21 5.98
N ARG A 26 28.41 17.40 5.01
CA ARG A 26 27.99 17.53 3.60
C ARG A 26 26.47 17.42 3.43
N LYS A 27 25.83 16.53 4.20
CA LYS A 27 24.35 16.43 4.22
C LYS A 27 23.70 17.72 4.69
N ARG A 28 24.23 18.32 5.77
CA ARG A 28 23.72 19.59 6.33
C ARG A 28 23.92 20.75 5.37
N HIS A 29 25.10 20.85 4.77
CA HIS A 29 25.44 21.90 3.82
C HIS A 29 24.51 21.92 2.59
N ILE A 30 24.17 20.75 2.03
CA ILE A 30 23.19 20.65 0.94
C ILE A 30 21.79 21.06 1.39
N LEU A 31 21.40 20.71 2.62
CA LEU A 31 20.11 21.09 3.16
C LEU A 31 19.98 22.60 3.30
N GLU A 32 21.00 23.26 3.85
CA GLU A 32 21.08 24.72 3.96
C GLU A 32 20.99 25.39 2.58
N TYR A 33 21.73 24.88 1.59
CA TYR A 33 21.66 25.38 0.21
C TYR A 33 20.24 25.29 -0.38
N LEU A 34 19.54 24.17 -0.14
CA LEU A 34 18.19 23.97 -0.66
C LEU A 34 17.15 24.79 0.09
N ILE A 35 17.31 24.96 1.41
CA ILE A 35 16.47 25.85 2.22
C ILE A 35 16.59 27.28 1.71
N ALA A 36 17.82 27.77 1.51
CA ALA A 36 18.07 29.11 0.98
C ALA A 36 17.53 29.29 -0.45
N LYS A 37 17.71 28.28 -1.32
CA LYS A 37 17.32 28.36 -2.74
C LYS A 37 15.81 28.24 -2.97
N PHE A 38 15.09 27.52 -2.12
CA PHE A 38 13.65 27.29 -2.26
C PHE A 38 12.78 27.95 -1.19
N ASN A 39 13.38 28.70 -0.26
CA ASN A 39 12.70 29.33 0.88
C ASN A 39 11.84 28.32 1.66
N LEU A 40 12.43 27.16 1.96
CA LEU A 40 11.74 26.09 2.67
C LEU A 40 11.68 26.42 4.15
N ASN A 41 10.49 26.35 4.76
CA ASN A 41 10.40 26.17 6.19
C ASN A 41 11.12 24.86 6.55
N GLU A 42 11.76 24.82 7.71
CA GLU A 42 12.68 23.77 8.19
C GLU A 42 11.97 22.42 8.43
N ASP A 43 11.27 21.93 7.42
CA ASP A 43 10.37 20.80 7.48
C ASP A 43 11.19 19.51 7.39
N GLU A 44 11.01 18.68 8.41
CA GLU A 44 11.58 17.33 8.49
C GLU A 44 11.19 16.44 7.28
N ALA A 45 10.12 16.84 6.58
CA ALA A 45 9.72 16.31 5.28
C ALA A 45 10.80 16.52 4.20
N ALA A 46 11.37 17.73 4.07
CA ALA A 46 12.39 18.03 3.06
C ALA A 46 13.67 17.21 3.30
N LYS A 47 14.08 17.07 4.58
CA LYS A 47 15.21 16.20 4.97
C LYS A 47 14.95 14.75 4.58
N ASN A 48 13.75 14.23 4.85
CA ASN A 48 13.38 12.86 4.50
C ASN A 48 13.31 12.63 2.98
N ILE A 49 12.85 13.62 2.23
CA ILE A 49 12.80 13.58 0.76
C ILE A 49 14.21 13.52 0.18
N LEU A 50 15.14 14.36 0.64
CA LEU A 50 16.51 14.36 0.15
C LEU A 50 17.27 13.08 0.50
N LYS A 51 17.04 12.55 1.72
CA LYS A 51 17.56 11.23 2.13
C LYS A 51 17.12 10.14 1.13
N LYS A 52 15.84 10.10 0.76
CA LYS A 52 15.26 9.07 -0.11
C LYS A 52 15.56 9.27 -1.61
N ASN A 53 15.48 10.51 -2.11
CA ASN A 53 15.53 10.81 -3.54
C ASN A 53 16.94 11.14 -4.06
N PHE A 54 17.83 11.65 -3.21
CA PHE A 54 19.17 12.07 -3.60
C PHE A 54 20.26 11.27 -2.87
N PHE A 55 20.42 11.41 -1.55
CA PHE A 55 21.59 10.88 -0.83
C PHE A 55 21.77 9.37 -0.97
N HIS A 56 20.72 8.57 -0.77
CA HIS A 56 20.84 7.11 -0.90
C HIS A 56 21.31 6.70 -2.30
N ARG A 57 20.67 7.25 -3.35
CA ARG A 57 21.00 6.93 -4.75
C ARG A 57 22.37 7.47 -5.15
N HIS A 58 22.70 8.67 -4.68
CA HIS A 58 24.00 9.31 -4.89
C HIS A 58 25.11 8.46 -4.30
N LEU A 59 25.03 8.11 -3.01
CA LEU A 59 26.06 7.31 -2.32
C LEU A 59 26.26 5.94 -2.96
N LEU A 60 25.18 5.28 -3.38
CA LEU A 60 25.25 3.99 -4.05
C LEU A 60 25.98 4.10 -5.40
N LYS A 61 25.62 5.10 -6.22
CA LYS A 61 26.29 5.36 -7.51
C LYS A 61 27.74 5.85 -7.32
N TRP A 62 28.00 6.60 -6.25
CA TRP A 62 29.32 7.10 -5.90
C TRP A 62 30.26 5.95 -5.56
N ASN A 63 29.80 5.00 -4.74
CA ASN A 63 30.55 3.78 -4.43
C ASN A 63 30.76 2.91 -5.69
N GLN A 64 29.76 2.79 -6.58
CA GLN A 64 29.89 2.09 -7.87
C GLN A 64 30.84 2.75 -8.88
N SER A 65 31.31 3.97 -8.58
CA SER A 65 32.32 4.71 -9.35
C SER A 65 33.66 4.75 -8.65
N PHE A 66 33.86 3.89 -7.63
CA PHE A 66 35.06 3.87 -6.80
C PHE A 66 35.38 5.23 -6.18
N ARG A 67 34.35 6.05 -5.95
CA ARG A 67 34.49 7.42 -5.42
C ARG A 67 35.41 8.31 -6.27
N ARG A 68 35.46 8.08 -7.58
CA ARG A 68 36.20 8.92 -8.53
C ARG A 68 35.22 9.77 -9.34
N ASP A 69 35.41 11.09 -9.26
CA ASP A 69 34.52 12.10 -9.84
C ASP A 69 34.38 11.96 -11.37
N ASN A 70 35.51 11.83 -12.07
CA ASN A 70 35.55 11.62 -13.52
C ASN A 70 34.75 10.38 -13.97
N ILE A 71 34.89 9.25 -13.26
CA ILE A 71 34.16 8.01 -13.56
C ILE A 71 32.67 8.20 -13.27
N PHE A 72 32.34 8.84 -12.14
CA PHE A 72 30.97 9.07 -11.72
C PHE A 72 30.20 9.97 -12.70
N ARG A 73 30.81 11.08 -13.14
CA ARG A 73 30.22 12.00 -14.12
C ARG A 73 29.97 11.30 -15.45
N LYS A 74 30.95 10.56 -15.96
CA LYS A 74 30.83 9.85 -17.25
C LYS A 74 29.80 8.72 -17.19
N LYS A 75 29.80 7.93 -16.11
CA LYS A 75 28.93 6.74 -15.98
C LYS A 75 27.48 7.10 -15.67
N TYR A 76 27.24 8.19 -14.94
CA TYR A 76 25.91 8.60 -14.50
C TYR A 76 25.46 9.95 -15.04
N GLU A 77 26.04 10.40 -16.16
CA GLU A 77 25.74 11.70 -16.78
C GLU A 77 24.23 11.94 -16.96
N LYS A 78 23.52 10.98 -17.55
CA LYS A 78 22.07 11.05 -17.76
C LYS A 78 21.29 11.20 -16.45
N TRP A 79 21.78 10.59 -15.37
CA TRP A 79 21.17 10.71 -14.05
C TRP A 79 21.53 12.05 -13.40
N LEU A 80 22.74 12.57 -13.59
CA LEU A 80 23.16 13.86 -13.04
C LEU A 80 22.43 15.03 -13.69
N LYS A 81 22.19 14.96 -15.00
CA LYS A 81 21.42 15.96 -15.77
C LYS A 81 19.92 15.97 -15.44
N SER A 82 19.42 14.97 -14.69
CA SER A 82 18.00 14.90 -14.36
C SER A 82 17.64 15.75 -13.14
N ASP A 83 16.47 16.39 -13.21
CA ASP A 83 15.95 17.28 -12.16
C ASP A 83 15.57 16.53 -10.89
N ILE A 84 15.81 17.13 -9.73
CA ILE A 84 15.33 16.62 -8.45
C ILE A 84 13.87 17.03 -8.30
N LEU A 85 12.98 16.04 -8.32
CA LEU A 85 11.57 16.24 -8.06
C LEU A 85 11.38 16.45 -6.55
N LEU A 86 11.15 17.71 -6.16
CA LEU A 86 10.65 18.07 -4.84
C LEU A 86 9.10 18.03 -4.91
N PRO A 87 8.41 17.29 -4.02
CA PRO A 87 6.95 17.25 -3.96
C PRO A 87 6.33 18.64 -3.82
N SER A 88 5.16 18.84 -4.43
CA SER A 88 4.35 20.06 -4.36
C SER A 88 4.03 20.50 -2.92
N THR A 89 4.02 19.56 -1.96
CA THR A 89 3.84 19.80 -0.51
C THR A 89 4.98 20.57 0.15
N VAL A 90 6.10 20.75 -0.53
CA VAL A 90 7.23 21.57 -0.06
C VAL A 90 7.04 23.04 -0.47
N TYR A 91 6.18 23.31 -1.48
CA TYR A 91 5.85 24.64 -1.97
C TYR A 91 4.59 25.22 -1.32
N LYS A 92 4.29 24.87 -0.05
CA LYS A 92 3.07 25.26 0.68
C LYS A 92 2.77 26.77 0.69
N ASN A 93 3.75 27.62 0.37
CA ASN A 93 3.61 29.06 0.37
C ASN A 93 3.46 29.69 -1.03
N LEU A 94 3.13 28.93 -2.08
CA LEU A 94 2.80 29.52 -3.39
C LEU A 94 1.33 29.33 -3.77
N PRO A 95 0.68 30.38 -4.31
CA PRO A 95 -0.68 30.27 -4.83
C PRO A 95 -0.68 29.28 -6.00
N SER A 96 -1.30 28.13 -5.80
CA SER A 96 -1.45 27.06 -6.78
C SER A 96 -2.20 27.57 -8.00
N THR A 97 -1.53 27.59 -9.15
CA THR A 97 -2.22 27.56 -10.45
C THR A 97 -1.99 26.18 -11.07
N SER A 98 -3.08 25.57 -11.53
CA SER A 98 -3.19 24.36 -12.33
C SER A 98 -3.18 23.00 -11.60
N ASN A 99 -4.40 22.45 -11.54
CA ASN A 99 -4.73 21.04 -11.43
C ASN A 99 -3.96 20.21 -12.46
N ILE A 100 -3.21 19.19 -12.03
CA ILE A 100 -2.93 17.98 -12.84
C ILE A 100 -2.80 16.78 -11.88
N GLY A 101 -3.63 15.78 -12.17
CA GLY A 101 -3.62 14.36 -11.78
C GLY A 101 -2.65 13.86 -10.72
N SER A 102 -3.23 13.37 -9.63
CA SER A 102 -2.61 12.48 -8.65
C SER A 102 -2.00 11.24 -9.33
N PRO A 103 -0.74 10.86 -9.08
CA PRO A 103 -0.21 9.57 -9.50
C PRO A 103 -0.75 8.49 -8.56
N GLU A 104 -1.57 7.59 -9.10
CA GLU A 104 -1.97 6.36 -8.43
C GLU A 104 -0.76 5.66 -7.82
N GLU A 105 -0.91 5.34 -6.54
CA GLU A 105 0.05 4.67 -5.70
C GLU A 105 0.27 3.24 -6.21
N PHE A 106 1.40 2.95 -6.87
CA PHE A 106 1.87 1.57 -6.96
C PHE A 106 2.47 1.18 -5.60
N PRO A 107 1.81 0.33 -4.78
CA PRO A 107 2.36 -0.06 -3.50
C PRO A 107 3.64 -0.87 -3.75
N ARG A 108 4.76 -0.39 -3.21
CA ARG A 108 6.03 -1.14 -3.23
C ARG A 108 5.89 -2.35 -2.30
N GLY A 109 5.92 -3.56 -2.84
CA GLY A 109 5.86 -4.80 -2.06
C GLY A 109 5.51 -6.03 -2.90
N ARG A 110 5.46 -7.21 -2.26
CA ARG A 110 4.90 -8.42 -2.87
C ARG A 110 3.44 -8.15 -3.23
N PRO A 111 3.00 -8.45 -4.47
CA PRO A 111 1.60 -8.32 -4.85
C PRO A 111 0.69 -9.01 -3.82
N SER A 112 -0.27 -8.27 -3.29
CA SER A 112 -1.26 -8.84 -2.37
C SER A 112 -2.14 -9.80 -3.17
N LYS A 113 -2.27 -11.04 -2.70
CA LYS A 113 -3.24 -11.99 -3.28
C LYS A 113 -4.65 -11.44 -3.12
N HIS A 114 -5.54 -11.76 -4.04
CA HIS A 114 -6.97 -11.48 -3.89
C HIS A 114 -7.54 -12.21 -2.64
N PHE A 115 -8.68 -11.75 -2.10
CA PHE A 115 -9.26 -12.28 -0.88
C PHE A 115 -9.55 -13.79 -0.98
N GLU A 116 -10.24 -14.24 -2.03
CA GLU A 116 -10.63 -15.65 -2.25
C GLU A 116 -9.40 -16.57 -2.31
N GLY A 117 -8.34 -16.15 -3.01
CA GLY A 117 -7.07 -16.88 -3.16
C GLY A 117 -6.10 -16.78 -1.98
N SER A 118 -6.51 -16.15 -0.88
CA SER A 118 -5.69 -16.03 0.34
C SER A 118 -5.88 -17.22 1.29
N SER A 119 -4.84 -17.58 2.04
CA SER A 119 -4.96 -18.59 3.11
C SER A 119 -5.89 -18.12 4.23
N GLN A 120 -6.45 -19.06 5.01
CA GLN A 120 -7.35 -18.71 6.12
C GLN A 120 -6.71 -17.75 7.13
N ARG A 121 -5.42 -17.96 7.47
CA ARG A 121 -4.66 -17.03 8.31
C ARG A 121 -4.63 -15.61 7.72
N SER A 122 -4.43 -15.50 6.40
CA SER A 122 -4.39 -14.21 5.71
C SER A 122 -5.78 -13.57 5.63
N LYS A 123 -6.84 -14.34 5.39
CA LYS A 123 -8.24 -13.86 5.40
C LYS A 123 -8.59 -13.27 6.77
N ARG A 124 -8.25 -13.96 7.86
CA ARG A 124 -8.47 -13.47 9.24
C ARG A 124 -7.78 -12.15 9.54
N ARG A 125 -6.56 -11.96 9.03
CA ARG A 125 -5.81 -10.70 9.16
C ARG A 125 -6.42 -9.59 8.30
N LYS A 126 -6.83 -9.90 7.07
CA LYS A 126 -7.47 -8.93 6.17
C LYS A 126 -8.81 -8.41 6.71
N THR A 127 -9.55 -9.23 7.45
CA THR A 127 -10.82 -8.83 8.08
C THR A 127 -10.69 -8.41 9.54
N GLU A 128 -9.45 -8.24 10.05
CA GLU A 128 -9.20 -7.88 11.45
C GLU A 128 -9.77 -6.51 11.81
N GLU A 129 -9.46 -5.50 11.00
CA GLU A 129 -9.96 -4.14 11.18
C GLU A 129 -11.50 -4.12 11.15
N LEU A 130 -12.10 -4.74 10.14
CA LEU A 130 -13.56 -4.81 9.99
C LEU A 130 -14.24 -5.46 11.22
N ARG A 131 -13.65 -6.51 11.80
CA ARG A 131 -14.18 -7.19 13.00
C ARG A 131 -13.92 -6.41 14.29
N ALA A 132 -12.91 -5.54 14.31
CA ALA A 132 -12.58 -4.72 15.47
C ALA A 132 -13.45 -3.46 15.56
N THR A 133 -13.83 -2.89 14.42
CA THR A 133 -14.56 -1.62 14.34
C THR A 133 -16.07 -1.79 14.29
N THR A 134 -16.56 -2.96 13.86
CA THR A 134 -17.97 -3.17 13.53
C THR A 134 -18.58 -4.24 14.43
N SER A 135 -19.84 -4.05 14.85
CA SER A 135 -20.52 -5.02 15.70
C SER A 135 -20.90 -6.30 14.93
N ALA A 136 -21.06 -7.41 15.65
CA ALA A 136 -21.49 -8.68 15.03
C ALA A 136 -22.87 -8.59 14.34
N ALA A 137 -23.78 -7.76 14.87
CA ALA A 137 -25.09 -7.54 14.30
C ALA A 137 -25.01 -6.77 12.96
N GLU A 138 -24.22 -5.68 12.92
CA GLU A 138 -23.99 -4.91 11.70
C GLU A 138 -23.29 -5.73 10.62
N LEU A 139 -22.28 -6.53 10.99
CA LEU A 139 -21.59 -7.42 10.04
C LEU A 139 -22.52 -8.48 9.46
N SER A 140 -23.40 -9.05 10.29
CA SER A 140 -24.41 -10.02 9.87
C SER A 140 -25.43 -9.39 8.91
N PHE A 141 -25.89 -8.17 9.23
CA PHE A 141 -26.79 -7.43 8.36
C PHE A 141 -26.13 -7.07 7.02
N ALA A 142 -24.90 -6.55 7.05
CA ALA A 142 -24.12 -6.21 5.86
C ALA A 142 -23.89 -7.44 4.96
N ALA A 143 -23.57 -8.60 5.55
CA ALA A 143 -23.44 -9.85 4.81
C ALA A 143 -24.76 -10.24 4.12
N SER A 144 -25.89 -10.16 4.84
CA SER A 144 -27.21 -10.47 4.27
C SER A 144 -27.59 -9.54 3.12
N MET A 145 -27.28 -8.24 3.23
CA MET A 145 -27.52 -7.27 2.18
C MET A 145 -26.65 -7.54 0.95
N LYS A 146 -25.37 -7.88 1.16
CA LYS A 146 -24.48 -8.17 0.04
C LYS A 146 -24.91 -9.38 -0.78
N HIS A 147 -25.46 -10.41 -0.13
CA HIS A 147 -26.01 -11.56 -0.85
C HIS A 147 -27.29 -11.21 -1.62
N ARG A 148 -28.16 -10.34 -1.08
CA ARG A 148 -29.33 -9.83 -1.83
C ARG A 148 -28.92 -9.06 -3.08
N ASP A 149 -27.89 -8.21 -2.98
CA ASP A 149 -27.38 -7.44 -4.12
C ASP A 149 -26.87 -8.35 -5.26
N ILE A 150 -26.34 -9.52 -4.92
CA ILE A 150 -25.85 -10.53 -5.88
C ILE A 150 -27.00 -11.40 -6.42
N GLY A 151 -28.18 -11.35 -5.80
CA GLY A 151 -29.35 -12.16 -6.15
C GLY A 151 -29.48 -13.47 -5.34
N ASP A 152 -28.57 -13.73 -4.39
CA ASP A 152 -28.59 -14.91 -3.52
C ASP A 152 -29.59 -14.72 -2.36
N GLU A 153 -30.88 -14.78 -2.67
CA GLU A 153 -31.94 -14.57 -1.67
C GLU A 153 -31.93 -15.61 -0.55
N ASP A 154 -31.68 -16.87 -0.88
CA ASP A 154 -31.78 -17.97 0.09
C ASP A 154 -30.65 -17.89 1.12
N VAL A 155 -29.44 -17.53 0.70
CA VAL A 155 -28.31 -17.27 1.60
C VAL A 155 -28.61 -16.09 2.50
N ALA A 156 -29.16 -15.00 1.95
CA ALA A 156 -29.55 -13.85 2.75
C ALA A 156 -30.64 -14.16 3.79
N LYS A 157 -31.64 -14.97 3.41
CA LYS A 157 -32.69 -15.46 4.32
C LYS A 157 -32.07 -16.31 5.43
N LEU A 158 -31.16 -17.23 5.11
CA LEU A 158 -30.48 -18.08 6.08
C LEU A 158 -29.62 -17.28 7.07
N ILE A 159 -28.82 -16.32 6.58
CA ILE A 159 -28.02 -15.45 7.44
C ILE A 159 -28.92 -14.69 8.42
N LYS A 160 -30.00 -14.07 7.91
CA LYS A 160 -30.97 -13.37 8.74
C LYS A 160 -31.57 -14.31 9.77
N GLU A 161 -32.03 -15.48 9.34
CA GLU A 161 -32.67 -16.45 10.22
C GLU A 161 -31.74 -16.92 11.35
N VAL A 162 -30.48 -17.24 11.04
CA VAL A 162 -29.47 -17.67 12.02
C VAL A 162 -29.07 -16.55 12.99
N THR A 163 -29.08 -15.30 12.53
CA THR A 163 -28.58 -14.15 13.30
C THR A 163 -29.67 -13.45 14.12
N THR A 164 -30.92 -13.42 13.65
CA THR A 164 -32.03 -12.74 14.33
C THR A 164 -32.87 -13.64 15.22
N THR A 165 -32.77 -14.97 15.07
CA THR A 165 -33.54 -15.90 15.91
C THR A 165 -32.73 -16.43 17.08
N THR A 166 -33.40 -17.07 18.03
CA THR A 166 -32.78 -17.64 19.23
C THR A 166 -31.62 -18.58 18.87
N PRO A 167 -30.54 -18.60 19.68
CA PRO A 167 -29.32 -19.39 19.41
C PRO A 167 -29.57 -20.90 19.25
N THR A 168 -30.73 -21.38 19.70
CA THR A 168 -31.20 -22.76 19.54
C THR A 168 -31.53 -23.13 18.09
N ARG A 169 -31.93 -22.17 17.24
CA ARG A 169 -32.31 -22.44 15.84
C ARG A 169 -31.08 -22.82 15.00
N ALA A 170 -29.98 -22.09 15.16
CA ALA A 170 -28.70 -22.42 14.53
C ALA A 170 -28.23 -23.84 14.90
N LYS A 171 -28.34 -24.21 16.19
CA LYS A 171 -28.05 -25.58 16.65
C LYS A 171 -28.93 -26.62 15.97
N ARG A 172 -30.24 -26.35 15.82
CA ARG A 172 -31.16 -27.28 15.16
C ARG A 172 -30.83 -27.48 13.68
N VAL A 173 -30.49 -26.41 12.97
CA VAL A 173 -30.03 -26.46 11.57
C VAL A 173 -28.77 -27.33 11.48
N LEU A 174 -27.78 -27.08 12.34
CA LEU A 174 -26.54 -27.87 12.40
C LEU A 174 -26.80 -29.35 12.69
N SER A 175 -27.66 -29.67 13.65
CA SER A 175 -27.98 -31.06 13.99
C SER A 175 -28.66 -31.79 12.84
N LYS A 176 -29.61 -31.15 12.15
CA LYS A 176 -30.26 -31.73 10.96
C LYS A 176 -29.27 -31.95 9.83
N TRP A 177 -28.43 -30.95 9.54
CA TRP A 177 -27.41 -31.05 8.50
C TRP A 177 -26.41 -32.17 8.77
N ARG A 178 -25.90 -32.30 10.00
CA ARG A 178 -25.00 -33.40 10.39
C ARG A 178 -25.64 -34.78 10.26
N LYS A 179 -26.93 -34.89 10.60
CA LYS A 179 -27.67 -36.15 10.45
C LYS A 179 -27.80 -36.52 8.96
N TRP A 180 -28.21 -35.57 8.14
CA TRP A 180 -28.29 -35.75 6.68
C TRP A 180 -26.93 -36.11 6.08
N ASP A 181 -25.86 -35.41 6.44
CA ASP A 181 -24.50 -35.66 5.93
C ASP A 181 -24.00 -37.08 6.29
N LYS A 182 -24.30 -37.52 7.52
CA LYS A 182 -24.02 -38.89 7.97
C LYS A 182 -24.82 -39.92 7.16
N GLU A 183 -26.12 -39.71 6.98
CA GLU A 183 -26.99 -40.59 6.19
C GLU A 183 -26.53 -40.68 4.72
N GLN A 184 -26.02 -39.58 4.15
CA GLN A 184 -25.44 -39.55 2.80
C GLN A 184 -24.10 -40.29 2.70
N SER A 185 -23.26 -40.23 3.74
CA SER A 185 -21.98 -40.96 3.79
C SER A 185 -22.15 -42.48 3.99
N GLU A 186 -23.30 -42.90 4.55
CA GLU A 186 -23.62 -44.30 4.83
C GLU A 186 -24.48 -44.94 3.71
N MET A 187 -24.95 -44.16 2.73
CA MET A 187 -25.75 -44.65 1.60
C MET A 187 -24.87 -45.28 0.51
N SER A 188 -25.26 -46.46 0.03
CA SER A 188 -24.61 -47.15 -1.10
C SER A 188 -24.68 -46.28 -2.37
N PRO A 189 -23.66 -46.29 -3.26
CA PRO A 189 -23.66 -45.50 -4.51
C PRO A 189 -24.90 -45.69 -5.39
N GLU A 190 -25.60 -46.82 -5.28
CA GLU A 190 -26.78 -47.16 -6.08
C GLU A 190 -28.06 -46.42 -5.62
N ASP A 191 -28.16 -46.05 -4.34
CA ASP A 191 -29.33 -45.35 -3.77
C ASP A 191 -29.25 -43.82 -3.95
N ASN A 192 -28.06 -43.29 -4.22
CA ASN A 192 -27.81 -41.85 -4.41
C ASN A 192 -28.39 -41.28 -5.71
N PHE A 193 -28.78 -42.14 -6.66
CA PHE A 193 -29.31 -41.70 -7.95
C PHE A 193 -30.79 -41.24 -7.89
N ILE A 194 -31.52 -41.63 -6.84
CA ILE A 194 -32.97 -41.40 -6.75
C ILE A 194 -33.30 -40.01 -6.14
N CYS A 195 -32.39 -39.40 -5.39
CA CYS A 195 -32.67 -38.16 -4.65
C CYS A 195 -32.33 -36.85 -5.37
N ASN A 196 -31.76 -36.87 -6.60
CA ASN A 196 -31.34 -35.66 -7.32
C ASN A 196 -32.33 -35.14 -8.37
N PHE A 197 -33.56 -35.66 -8.42
CA PHE A 197 -34.63 -35.16 -9.26
C PHE A 197 -35.86 -34.87 -8.41
N TYR A 198 -35.87 -33.76 -7.66
CA TYR A 198 -37.06 -32.95 -7.34
C TYR A 198 -36.62 -31.63 -6.72
#